data_AF-A0A9P4XN15-F1
#
_entry.id   AF-A0A9P4XN15-F1
#
_cell.length_a   1.000
_cell.length_b   1.000
_cell.length_c   1.000
_cell.angle_alpha   90.00
_cell.angle_beta   90.00
_cell.angle_gamma   90.00
#
_symmetry.space_group_name_H-M   'P 1'
#
loop_
_entity.id
_entity.type
_entity.pdbx_description
1 polymer ?
#
loop_
_entity_poly.entity_id
_entity_poly.type
_entity_poly.pdbx_seq_one_letter_code
_entity_poly.pdbx_strand_id
1 'polypeptide(L)'
;MLLLDYQNALIQSVLTERFSGAPPVHIDQTVSDFDGVTFHISTPEVKTKILLSIQIRCFKDLAKYGAEQVLQREYGQYVVPVEPGYDFSVLVDLESLPESKEERDALAMQFALLKRHAMAAPFEEAYQEHYTLKEEASKFSSEDAPKGVMEGGEVKAIHYREEEAIYIKASHDRVTVIFSTIFREETDRVYGKVFIQEFVDARRRAIQNAPQVLFRNDPPLELQGVPGVRDTGSGEIGYVTFVLFPRHLTPQKMASVISHIQTFRDNFHYHIKASKAYIHSRMRKRTADFLQVLRRARPENEEKERKTASGRTFKTSGQPHISACRSKLSTVDLLVANTMVWPFRASAPDKRAGDDDQPTKRPVSWPDSLGTRDSSPLAAAKEWAPVVGFSLVGLAALQLYANYLRRIPGAAYVRPNFFRNRSLFGRVTSVGDGDNFHLFHTPGGRAVGWGWLRKVPETRKELKGRTIPIRIAAIDAPEGAHFGNPAQPYSDEALQWLRKYILNRNVRAYIYKTDQYQRIVATVYVRRFLLRKNVGLEMIKSGLATVYEAKSGSEFGGLKERYERAEAKAKRKRKGMWAGDPKTFESPREYKTKWASQQDKAQ
;
A
#
# COMPACT_ATOMS: atom_id res chain seq x y z
N MET A 1 3.09 -15.28 -4.27
CA MET A 1 2.57 -15.68 -2.95
C MET A 1 2.62 -14.45 -2.04
N LEU A 2 1.52 -14.09 -1.37
CA LEU A 2 1.47 -12.90 -0.51
C LEU A 2 1.53 -13.28 0.98
N LEU A 3 0.77 -14.29 1.40
CA LEU A 3 0.92 -14.90 2.72
C LEU A 3 1.70 -16.20 2.57
N LEU A 4 2.53 -16.54 3.55
CA LEU A 4 3.17 -17.85 3.60
C LEU A 4 2.14 -18.89 4.03
N ASP A 5 2.26 -20.10 3.51
CA ASP A 5 1.42 -21.22 3.95
C ASP A 5 1.79 -21.63 5.39
N TYR A 6 0.82 -22.17 6.12
CA TYR A 6 1.00 -22.56 7.53
C TYR A 6 1.53 -23.99 7.69
N GLN A 7 1.24 -24.82 6.70
CA GLN A 7 1.60 -26.22 6.65
C GLN A 7 2.90 -26.42 5.87
N ASN A 8 3.60 -27.50 6.19
CA ASN A 8 4.74 -27.93 5.38
C ASN A 8 4.24 -28.60 4.09
N ALA A 9 4.40 -27.91 2.96
CA ALA A 9 3.90 -28.38 1.67
C ALA A 9 4.50 -29.72 1.22
N LEU A 10 5.74 -30.01 1.61
CA LEU A 10 6.40 -31.27 1.25
C LEU A 10 5.84 -32.42 2.06
N ILE A 11 5.67 -32.28 3.38
CA ILE A 11 5.01 -33.28 4.23
C ILE A 11 3.60 -33.56 3.73
N GLN A 12 2.84 -32.50 3.43
CA GLN A 12 1.49 -32.63 2.90
C GLN A 12 1.49 -33.42 1.58
N SER A 13 2.34 -33.05 0.62
CA SER A 13 2.41 -33.74 -0.67
C SER A 13 2.79 -35.21 -0.53
N VAL A 14 3.80 -35.51 0.30
CA VAL A 14 4.26 -36.89 0.52
C VAL A 14 3.14 -37.73 1.16
N LEU A 15 2.49 -37.22 2.20
CA LEU A 15 1.43 -37.96 2.88
C LEU A 15 0.19 -38.14 2.02
N THR A 16 -0.26 -37.10 1.30
CA THR A 16 -1.41 -37.21 0.38
C THR A 16 -1.14 -38.20 -0.74
N GLU A 17 0.08 -38.23 -1.30
CA GLU A 17 0.46 -39.23 -2.29
C GLU A 17 0.41 -40.65 -1.71
N ARG A 18 0.91 -40.85 -0.48
CA ARG A 18 0.92 -42.17 0.17
C ARG A 18 -0.47 -42.63 0.60
N PHE A 19 -1.33 -41.72 1.04
CA PHE A 19 -2.72 -42.03 1.43
C PHE A 19 -3.64 -42.31 0.25
N SER A 20 -3.20 -42.03 -1.00
CA SER A 20 -4.00 -42.26 -2.20
C SER A 20 -4.19 -43.74 -2.57
N GLY A 21 -3.52 -44.67 -1.88
CA GLY A 21 -3.51 -46.10 -2.19
C GLY A 21 -2.34 -46.52 -3.09
N ALA A 22 -1.31 -45.68 -3.19
CA ALA A 22 -0.05 -46.02 -3.86
C ALA A 22 0.64 -47.21 -3.14
N PRO A 23 1.40 -48.05 -3.87
CA PRO A 23 2.12 -49.17 -3.25
C PRO A 23 3.09 -48.67 -2.17
N PRO A 24 3.22 -49.37 -1.02
CA PRO A 24 4.13 -48.96 0.04
C PRO A 24 5.59 -48.90 -0.43
N VAL A 25 6.24 -47.75 -0.20
CA VAL A 25 7.63 -47.48 -0.56
C VAL A 25 8.44 -47.20 0.69
N HIS A 26 9.71 -47.61 0.72
CA HIS A 26 10.63 -47.21 1.78
C HIS A 26 10.91 -45.71 1.69
N ILE A 27 10.70 -44.99 2.78
CA ILE A 27 10.95 -43.54 2.88
C ILE A 27 12.03 -43.33 3.93
N ASP A 28 12.98 -42.48 3.61
CA ASP A 28 13.97 -41.95 4.55
C ASP A 28 14.39 -40.58 4.02
N GLN A 29 13.78 -39.53 4.57
CA GLN A 29 13.95 -38.16 4.11
C GLN A 29 13.97 -37.19 5.28
N THR A 30 14.98 -36.32 5.28
CA THR A 30 15.06 -35.18 6.19
C THR A 30 14.58 -33.92 5.48
N VAL A 31 13.65 -33.19 6.10
CA VAL A 31 12.99 -32.01 5.55
C VAL A 31 13.24 -30.83 6.48
N SER A 32 13.70 -29.71 5.95
CA SER A 32 13.88 -28.48 6.73
C SER A 32 12.66 -27.57 6.60
N ASP A 33 12.34 -26.86 7.67
CA ASP A 33 11.31 -25.83 7.72
C ASP A 33 11.91 -24.51 8.27
N PHE A 34 11.12 -23.45 8.31
CA PHE A 34 11.53 -22.19 8.89
C PHE A 34 11.90 -22.34 10.37
N ASP A 35 12.67 -21.39 10.90
CA ASP A 35 13.13 -21.33 12.30
C ASP A 35 14.10 -22.44 12.71
N GLY A 36 14.73 -23.10 11.73
CA GLY A 36 15.67 -24.18 12.01
C GLY A 36 14.97 -25.44 12.52
N VAL A 37 13.69 -25.60 12.19
CA VAL A 37 12.94 -26.83 12.46
C VAL A 37 13.34 -27.87 11.43
N THR A 38 13.55 -29.10 11.90
CA THR A 38 13.87 -30.24 11.05
C THR A 38 12.84 -31.33 11.28
N PHE A 39 12.34 -31.88 10.18
CA PHE A 39 11.47 -33.03 10.16
C PHE A 39 12.20 -34.23 9.58
N HIS A 40 11.82 -35.40 10.03
CA HIS A 40 12.30 -36.67 9.51
C HIS A 40 11.12 -37.56 9.20
N ILE A 41 11.01 -37.96 7.94
CA ILE A 41 9.98 -38.85 7.43
C ILE A 41 10.67 -40.16 7.09
N SER A 42 10.37 -41.21 7.84
CA SER A 42 11.02 -42.50 7.66
C SER A 42 10.03 -43.67 7.76
N THR A 43 10.42 -44.82 7.23
CA THR A 43 9.73 -46.11 7.41
C THR A 43 10.68 -47.08 8.11
N PRO A 44 10.79 -47.04 9.45
CA PRO A 44 11.90 -47.66 10.19
C PRO A 44 11.88 -49.20 10.15
N GLU A 45 10.70 -49.82 10.26
CA GLU A 45 10.56 -51.28 10.31
C GLU A 45 9.80 -51.82 9.09
N VAL A 46 8.64 -51.22 8.79
CA VAL A 46 7.71 -51.70 7.76
C VAL A 46 7.37 -50.57 6.80
N LYS A 47 7.29 -50.87 5.50
CA LYS A 47 6.95 -49.88 4.45
C LYS A 47 5.54 -49.30 4.60
N THR A 48 4.66 -49.97 5.35
CA THR A 48 3.29 -49.53 5.63
C THR A 48 3.22 -48.51 6.77
N LYS A 49 4.24 -48.44 7.62
CA LYS A 49 4.27 -47.54 8.79
C LYS A 49 5.19 -46.37 8.51
N ILE A 50 4.60 -45.17 8.44
CA ILE A 50 5.32 -43.92 8.22
C ILE A 50 5.51 -43.24 9.56
N LEU A 51 6.77 -43.09 9.97
CA LEU A 51 7.19 -42.32 11.13
C LEU A 51 7.48 -40.88 10.68
N LEU A 52 6.89 -39.91 11.38
CA LEU A 52 7.18 -38.49 11.24
C LEU A 52 7.69 -37.96 12.56
N SER A 53 8.97 -37.59 12.60
CA SER A 53 9.62 -36.99 13.75
C SER A 53 9.90 -35.52 13.49
N ILE A 54 9.82 -34.69 14.53
CA ILE A 54 10.10 -33.25 14.47
C ILE A 54 11.11 -32.87 15.55
N GLN A 55 12.07 -32.03 15.16
CA GLN A 55 13.04 -31.40 16.03
C GLN A 55 12.80 -29.88 16.02
N ILE A 56 12.53 -29.32 17.20
CA ILE A 56 12.34 -27.89 17.41
C ILE A 56 13.32 -27.44 18.50
N ARG A 57 14.21 -26.51 18.15
CA ARG A 57 15.21 -25.97 19.09
C ARG A 57 14.62 -25.52 20.44
N CYS A 58 13.46 -24.86 20.40
CA CYS A 58 12.78 -24.33 21.58
C CYS A 58 11.75 -25.30 22.20
N PHE A 59 11.77 -26.60 21.87
CA PHE A 59 10.77 -27.54 22.36
C PHE A 59 10.67 -27.58 23.89
N LYS A 60 11.81 -27.45 24.59
CA LYS A 60 11.84 -27.35 26.06
C LYS A 60 11.08 -26.14 26.60
N ASP A 61 11.09 -25.02 25.89
CA ASP A 61 10.31 -23.85 26.28
C ASP A 61 8.82 -24.08 25.98
N LEU A 62 8.50 -24.69 24.83
CA LEU A 62 7.13 -25.03 24.47
C LEU A 62 6.48 -26.05 25.45
N ALA A 63 7.25 -27.04 25.90
CA ALA A 63 6.80 -28.05 26.85
C ALA A 63 6.40 -27.44 28.21
N LYS A 64 7.12 -26.40 28.68
CA LYS A 64 6.76 -25.66 29.90
C LYS A 64 5.37 -25.02 29.80
N TYR A 65 4.97 -24.61 28.60
CA TYR A 65 3.70 -23.95 28.32
C TYR A 65 2.66 -24.91 27.70
N GLY A 66 2.72 -26.20 28.04
CA GLY A 66 1.67 -27.17 27.70
C GLY A 66 1.70 -27.74 26.27
N ALA A 67 2.81 -27.64 25.54
CA ALA A 67 2.88 -28.18 24.17
C ALA A 67 2.61 -29.68 24.08
N GLU A 68 3.05 -30.49 25.05
CA GLU A 68 2.77 -31.92 25.09
C GLU A 68 1.26 -32.20 25.17
N GLN A 69 0.51 -31.39 25.92
CA GLN A 69 -0.94 -31.54 26.08
C GLN A 69 -1.68 -31.22 24.78
N VAL A 70 -1.24 -30.17 24.08
CA VAL A 70 -1.79 -29.81 22.75
C VAL A 70 -1.47 -30.89 21.73
N LEU A 71 -0.23 -31.38 21.70
CA LEU A 71 0.16 -32.44 20.77
C LEU A 71 -0.55 -33.77 21.08
N GLN A 72 -0.74 -34.12 22.34
CA GLN A 72 -1.51 -35.29 22.74
C GLN A 72 -3.00 -35.16 22.38
N ARG A 73 -3.57 -33.95 22.50
CA ARG A 73 -4.95 -33.66 22.08
C ARG A 73 -5.14 -33.86 20.57
N GLU A 74 -4.22 -33.36 19.76
CA GLU A 74 -4.33 -33.41 18.30
C GLU A 74 -3.93 -34.78 17.72
N TYR A 75 -2.86 -35.39 18.24
CA TYR A 75 -2.23 -36.58 17.64
C TYR A 75 -2.30 -37.83 18.49
N GLY A 76 -3.00 -37.83 19.63
CA GLY A 76 -2.88 -38.85 20.69
C GLY A 76 -2.90 -40.32 20.23
N GLN A 77 -3.69 -40.66 19.22
CA GLN A 77 -3.76 -42.02 18.65
C GLN A 77 -2.55 -42.43 17.80
N TYR A 78 -1.74 -41.47 17.36
CA TYR A 78 -0.58 -41.63 16.50
C TYR A 78 0.75 -41.41 17.24
N VAL A 79 0.71 -40.98 18.51
CA VAL A 79 1.92 -40.70 19.28
C VAL A 79 2.68 -42.00 19.57
N VAL A 80 3.98 -41.99 19.30
CA VAL A 80 4.90 -43.10 19.56
C VAL A 80 6.10 -42.61 20.36
N PRO A 81 6.93 -43.52 20.93
CA PRO A 81 8.18 -43.13 21.55
C PRO A 81 9.03 -42.29 20.61
N VAL A 82 9.61 -41.21 21.15
CA VAL A 82 10.36 -40.22 20.36
C VAL A 82 11.60 -40.85 19.74
N GLU A 83 11.81 -40.57 18.46
CA GLU A 83 13.00 -40.99 17.73
C GLU A 83 14.26 -40.32 18.31
N PRO A 84 15.37 -41.05 18.50
CA PRO A 84 16.61 -40.46 19.02
C PRO A 84 17.07 -39.24 18.21
N GLY A 85 17.25 -38.11 18.89
CA GLY A 85 17.67 -36.84 18.26
C GLY A 85 16.53 -35.90 17.88
N TYR A 86 15.28 -36.33 18.01
CA TYR A 86 14.08 -35.52 17.79
C TYR A 86 13.36 -35.24 19.11
N ASP A 87 12.39 -34.33 19.07
CA ASP A 87 11.64 -33.88 20.25
C ASP A 87 10.26 -34.52 20.34
N PHE A 88 9.64 -34.83 19.20
CA PHE A 88 8.31 -35.47 19.14
C PHE A 88 8.19 -36.33 17.89
N SER A 89 7.50 -37.48 18.01
CA SER A 89 7.33 -38.45 16.92
C SER A 89 5.91 -38.97 16.86
N VAL A 90 5.36 -39.04 15.64
CA VAL A 90 4.06 -39.62 15.33
C VAL A 90 4.19 -40.67 14.25
N LEU A 91 3.45 -41.76 14.38
CA LEU A 91 3.44 -42.87 13.44
C LEU A 91 2.04 -43.04 12.87
N VAL A 92 1.95 -43.10 11.54
CA VAL A 92 0.72 -43.42 10.83
C VAL A 92 0.89 -44.74 10.08
N ASP A 93 -0.08 -45.63 10.24
CA ASP A 93 -0.15 -46.88 9.51
C ASP A 93 -1.04 -46.71 8.27
N LEU A 94 -0.52 -47.10 7.10
CA LEU A 94 -1.24 -47.06 5.83
C LEU A 94 -2.40 -48.06 5.77
N GLU A 95 -2.38 -49.10 6.63
CA GLU A 95 -3.45 -50.10 6.71
C GLU A 95 -4.65 -49.61 7.54
N SER A 96 -4.44 -48.70 8.48
CA SER A 96 -5.46 -48.17 9.38
C SER A 96 -5.86 -46.72 9.03
N LEU A 97 -6.07 -46.45 7.75
CA LEU A 97 -6.49 -45.12 7.28
C LEU A 97 -8.02 -44.98 7.25
N PRO A 98 -8.55 -43.74 7.39
CA PRO A 98 -9.97 -43.48 7.18
C PRO A 98 -10.43 -43.85 5.76
N GLU A 99 -11.66 -44.35 5.62
CA GLU A 99 -12.20 -44.77 4.32
C GLU A 99 -12.40 -43.57 3.37
N SER A 100 -12.92 -42.46 3.91
CA SER A 100 -13.20 -41.26 3.13
C SER A 100 -11.92 -40.59 2.66
N LYS A 101 -11.91 -40.16 1.39
CA LYS A 101 -10.80 -39.39 0.82
C LYS A 101 -10.64 -38.04 1.53
N GLU A 102 -11.74 -37.40 1.88
CA GLU A 102 -11.73 -36.08 2.53
C GLU A 102 -11.09 -36.16 3.92
N GLU A 103 -11.36 -37.24 4.65
CA GLU A 103 -10.76 -37.49 5.97
C GLU A 103 -9.26 -37.82 5.87
N ARG A 104 -8.85 -38.55 4.82
CA ARG A 104 -7.41 -38.79 4.53
C ARG A 104 -6.67 -37.50 4.20
N ASP A 105 -7.25 -36.64 3.37
CA ASP A 105 -6.65 -35.35 3.01
C ASP A 105 -6.58 -34.41 4.25
N ALA A 106 -7.61 -34.43 5.11
CA ALA A 106 -7.61 -33.70 6.37
C ALA A 106 -6.53 -34.21 7.34
N LEU A 107 -6.35 -35.53 7.43
CA LEU A 107 -5.30 -36.15 8.23
C LEU A 107 -3.91 -35.76 7.74
N ALA A 108 -3.67 -35.80 6.42
CA ALA A 108 -2.40 -35.36 5.83
C ALA A 108 -2.11 -33.89 6.14
N MET A 109 -3.13 -33.02 6.05
CA MET A 109 -3.02 -31.61 6.45
C MET A 109 -2.70 -31.46 7.95
N GLN A 110 -3.33 -32.26 8.81
CA GLN A 110 -3.10 -32.22 10.25
C GLN A 110 -1.63 -32.55 10.57
N PHE A 111 -1.05 -33.58 9.95
CA PHE A 111 0.38 -33.92 10.11
C PHE A 111 1.29 -32.83 9.54
N ALA A 112 0.94 -32.22 8.42
CA ALA A 112 1.69 -31.11 7.84
C ALA A 112 1.68 -29.83 8.71
N LEU A 113 0.73 -29.71 9.65
CA LEU A 113 0.62 -28.61 10.61
C LEU A 113 1.32 -28.88 11.96
N LEU A 114 2.12 -29.94 12.07
CA LEU A 114 2.75 -30.37 13.33
C LEU A 114 3.57 -29.25 14.01
N LYS A 115 4.39 -28.51 13.26
CA LYS A 115 5.11 -27.32 13.77
C LYS A 115 4.14 -26.27 14.33
N ARG A 116 3.05 -26.00 13.62
CA ARG A 116 2.03 -25.01 14.03
C ARG A 116 1.35 -25.44 15.32
N HIS A 117 1.02 -26.72 15.49
CA HIS A 117 0.39 -27.22 16.71
C HIS A 117 1.32 -27.16 17.92
N ALA A 118 2.59 -27.57 17.76
CA ALA A 118 3.57 -27.47 18.83
C ALA A 118 3.78 -26.01 19.30
N MET A 119 3.87 -25.07 18.36
CA MET A 119 4.08 -23.65 18.68
C MET A 119 2.80 -22.90 19.10
N ALA A 120 1.61 -23.50 18.97
CA ALA A 120 0.35 -22.87 19.36
C ALA A 120 0.15 -22.84 20.88
N ALA A 121 0.72 -23.80 21.61
CA ALA A 121 0.44 -23.99 23.04
C ALA A 121 0.67 -22.76 23.92
N PRO A 122 1.80 -22.02 23.80
CA PRO A 122 2.00 -20.81 24.60
C PRO A 122 0.99 -19.71 24.30
N PHE A 123 0.46 -19.65 23.07
CA PHE A 123 -0.58 -18.70 22.70
C PHE A 123 -1.94 -19.11 23.24
N GLU A 124 -2.29 -20.41 23.16
CA GLU A 124 -3.53 -20.93 23.75
C GLU A 124 -3.56 -20.69 25.27
N GLU A 125 -2.46 -20.96 25.97
CA GLU A 125 -2.34 -20.73 27.41
C GLU A 125 -2.46 -19.24 27.76
N ALA A 126 -1.76 -18.35 27.04
CA ALA A 126 -1.89 -16.90 27.25
C ALA A 126 -3.31 -16.37 26.99
N TYR A 127 -4.05 -17.00 26.08
CA TYR A 127 -5.43 -16.64 25.82
C TYR A 127 -6.37 -17.13 26.91
N GLN A 128 -6.17 -18.33 27.44
CA GLN A 128 -6.90 -18.82 28.61
C GLN A 128 -6.65 -17.90 29.82
N GLU A 129 -5.39 -17.54 30.07
CA GLU A 129 -4.99 -16.60 31.12
C GLU A 129 -5.62 -15.21 30.93
N HIS A 130 -5.76 -14.72 29.70
CA HIS A 130 -6.50 -13.49 29.43
C HIS A 130 -7.97 -13.57 29.87
N TYR A 131 -8.65 -14.69 29.59
CA TYR A 131 -10.04 -14.87 29.98
C TYR A 131 -10.22 -14.96 31.50
N THR A 132 -9.33 -15.67 32.20
CA THR A 132 -9.37 -15.73 33.67
C THR A 132 -9.12 -14.35 34.29
N LEU A 133 -8.08 -13.63 33.84
CA LEU A 133 -7.78 -12.27 34.31
C LEU A 133 -8.90 -11.27 34.00
N LYS A 134 -9.58 -11.44 32.87
CA LYS A 134 -10.73 -10.61 32.49
C LYS A 134 -11.93 -10.85 33.40
N GLU A 135 -12.21 -12.11 33.74
CA GLU A 135 -13.27 -12.46 34.70
C GLU A 135 -12.95 -11.94 36.10
N GLU A 136 -11.71 -12.04 36.55
CA GLU A 136 -11.26 -11.48 37.82
C GLU A 136 -11.37 -9.96 37.84
N ALA A 137 -10.91 -9.28 36.79
CA ALA A 137 -11.00 -7.83 36.67
C ALA A 137 -12.46 -7.34 36.65
N SER A 138 -13.41 -8.14 36.14
CA SER A 138 -14.84 -7.77 36.15
C SER A 138 -15.44 -7.66 37.56
N LYS A 139 -14.77 -8.23 38.58
CA LYS A 139 -15.21 -8.18 39.98
C LYS A 139 -14.80 -6.89 40.69
N PHE A 140 -13.89 -6.11 40.11
CA PHE A 140 -13.33 -4.89 40.71
C PHE A 140 -13.65 -3.65 39.85
N SER A 141 -13.78 -2.49 40.49
CA SER A 141 -13.79 -1.21 39.78
C SER A 141 -12.39 -0.92 39.22
N SER A 142 -12.29 -0.13 38.14
CA SER A 142 -11.01 0.14 37.45
C SER A 142 -9.93 0.77 38.32
N GLU A 143 -10.29 1.34 39.47
CA GLU A 143 -9.37 1.99 40.42
C GLU A 143 -8.98 1.10 41.62
N ASP A 144 -9.75 0.04 41.90
CA ASP A 144 -9.57 -0.84 43.07
C ASP A 144 -8.95 -2.22 42.72
N ALA A 145 -8.53 -2.40 41.47
CA ALA A 145 -7.99 -3.68 41.02
C ALA A 145 -6.66 -4.00 41.75
N PRO A 146 -6.50 -5.21 42.32
CA PRO A 146 -5.25 -5.60 42.96
C PRO A 146 -4.08 -5.56 41.96
N LYS A 147 -2.88 -5.18 42.44
CA LYS A 147 -1.69 -4.95 41.59
C LYS A 147 -1.38 -6.10 40.62
N GLY A 148 -1.61 -7.35 41.03
CA GLY A 148 -1.40 -8.52 40.15
C GLY A 148 -2.31 -8.54 38.90
N VAL A 149 -3.57 -8.10 39.02
CA VAL A 149 -4.50 -8.03 37.87
C VAL A 149 -4.16 -6.85 36.95
N MET A 150 -3.56 -5.78 37.50
CA MET A 150 -3.07 -4.63 36.74
C MET A 150 -1.76 -4.92 36.01
N GLU A 151 -0.82 -5.62 36.65
CA GLU A 151 0.48 -5.99 36.07
C GLU A 151 0.35 -7.07 35.00
N GLY A 152 -0.73 -7.86 35.03
CA GLY A 152 -1.05 -8.90 34.07
C GLY A 152 -0.37 -10.23 34.39
N GLY A 153 -0.47 -11.16 33.45
CA GLY A 153 0.11 -12.49 33.54
C GLY A 153 1.64 -12.52 33.42
N GLU A 154 2.21 -13.69 33.67
CA GLU A 154 3.64 -13.93 33.49
C GLU A 154 4.04 -13.85 32.00
N VAL A 155 5.24 -13.33 31.73
CA VAL A 155 5.77 -13.25 30.37
C VAL A 155 6.27 -14.63 29.93
N LYS A 156 5.60 -15.20 28.94
CA LYS A 156 6.01 -16.44 28.29
C LYS A 156 7.06 -16.15 27.23
N ALA A 157 8.31 -16.53 27.48
CA ALA A 157 9.44 -16.35 26.55
C ALA A 157 9.71 -17.63 25.74
N ILE A 158 9.78 -17.51 24.41
CA ILE A 158 10.00 -18.61 23.47
C ILE A 158 11.21 -18.26 22.59
N HIS A 159 12.33 -18.93 22.81
CA HIS A 159 13.58 -18.70 22.07
C HIS A 159 13.65 -19.55 20.80
N TYR A 160 12.78 -19.24 19.84
CA TYR A 160 12.64 -20.03 18.60
C TYR A 160 13.86 -19.97 17.68
N ARG A 161 14.76 -19.00 17.85
CA ARG A 161 16.08 -18.90 17.17
C ARG A 161 17.16 -18.49 18.17
N GLU A 162 18.42 -18.52 17.72
CA GLU A 162 19.60 -18.20 18.56
C GLU A 162 19.56 -16.81 19.19
N GLU A 163 19.17 -15.81 18.40
CA GLU A 163 19.26 -14.40 18.78
C GLU A 163 17.88 -13.71 18.70
N GLU A 164 16.81 -14.48 18.46
CA GLU A 164 15.43 -13.97 18.32
C GLU A 164 14.50 -14.75 19.24
N ALA A 165 13.50 -14.06 19.79
CA ALA A 165 12.54 -14.64 20.72
C ALA A 165 11.13 -14.04 20.50
N ILE A 166 10.12 -14.82 20.89
CA ILE A 166 8.74 -14.37 20.99
C ILE A 166 8.41 -14.28 22.47
N TYR A 167 7.88 -13.13 22.89
CA TYR A 167 7.38 -12.91 24.23
C TYR A 167 5.87 -12.71 24.18
N ILE A 168 5.13 -13.42 25.02
CA ILE A 168 3.68 -13.33 25.10
C ILE A 168 3.31 -12.93 26.52
N LYS A 169 2.53 -11.88 26.66
CA LYS A 169 2.02 -11.41 27.95
C LYS A 169 0.50 -11.24 27.88
N ALA A 170 -0.20 -11.93 28.76
CA ALA A 170 -1.64 -11.75 28.95
C ALA A 170 -1.91 -10.57 29.89
N SER A 171 -2.97 -9.81 29.62
CA SER A 171 -3.49 -8.77 30.51
C SER A 171 -5.01 -8.86 30.51
N HIS A 172 -5.70 -8.25 31.49
CA HIS A 172 -7.16 -8.36 31.58
C HIS A 172 -7.90 -7.76 30.35
N ASP A 173 -7.31 -6.77 29.67
CA ASP A 173 -7.93 -6.05 28.56
C ASP A 173 -7.38 -6.45 27.17
N ARG A 174 -6.20 -7.08 27.10
CA ARG A 174 -5.49 -7.38 25.84
C ARG A 174 -4.50 -8.53 26.03
N VAL A 175 -4.02 -9.09 24.91
CA VAL A 175 -2.85 -9.96 24.88
C VAL A 175 -1.79 -9.30 24.00
N THR A 176 -0.57 -9.19 24.53
CA THR A 176 0.55 -8.54 23.87
C THR A 176 1.56 -9.58 23.42
N VAL A 177 1.87 -9.62 22.12
CA VAL A 177 2.87 -10.51 21.52
C VAL A 177 4.01 -9.65 21.00
N ILE A 178 5.22 -9.90 21.48
CA ILE A 178 6.42 -9.12 21.16
C ILE A 178 7.42 -10.03 20.47
N PHE A 179 7.80 -9.68 19.24
CA PHE A 179 8.87 -10.33 18.49
C PHE A 179 10.15 -9.52 18.66
N SER A 180 11.22 -10.14 19.17
CA SER A 180 12.57 -9.60 19.05
C SER A 180 13.21 -10.15 17.77
N THR A 181 13.34 -9.30 16.75
CA THR A 181 13.97 -9.66 15.48
C THR A 181 15.29 -8.93 15.32
N ILE A 182 16.28 -9.59 14.73
CA ILE A 182 17.56 -8.98 14.40
C ILE A 182 17.64 -8.71 12.90
N PHE A 183 18.12 -7.52 12.53
CA PHE A 183 18.45 -7.20 11.15
C PHE A 183 19.96 -7.13 11.00
N ARG A 184 20.56 -8.21 10.47
CA ARG A 184 22.01 -8.28 10.22
C ARG A 184 22.46 -7.26 9.18
N GLU A 185 21.62 -7.01 8.17
CA GLU A 185 21.89 -6.00 7.15
C GLU A 185 21.20 -4.68 7.50
N GLU A 186 21.95 -3.58 7.42
CA GLU A 186 21.40 -2.24 7.60
C GLU A 186 20.30 -1.91 6.58
N THR A 187 20.42 -2.40 5.34
CA THR A 187 19.38 -2.27 4.32
C THR A 187 18.06 -2.91 4.75
N ASP A 188 18.12 -4.11 5.34
CA ASP A 188 16.91 -4.81 5.82
C ASP A 188 16.29 -4.11 7.02
N ARG A 189 17.11 -3.53 7.90
CA ARG A 189 16.63 -2.67 9.00
C ARG A 189 15.81 -1.49 8.48
N VAL A 190 16.29 -0.83 7.41
CA VAL A 190 15.58 0.30 6.79
C VAL A 190 14.28 -0.16 6.12
N TYR A 191 14.31 -1.26 5.35
CA TYR A 191 13.08 -1.83 4.77
C TYR A 191 12.08 -2.20 5.86
N GLY A 192 12.53 -2.90 6.90
CA GLY A 192 11.71 -3.32 8.03
C GLY A 192 11.01 -2.15 8.71
N LYS A 193 11.75 -1.05 8.96
CA LYS A 193 11.17 0.18 9.52
C LYS A 193 10.06 0.75 8.63
N VAL A 194 10.24 0.78 7.31
CA VAL A 194 9.23 1.27 6.37
C VAL A 194 8.00 0.36 6.36
N PHE A 195 8.19 -0.97 6.36
CA PHE A 195 7.08 -1.93 6.41
C PHE A 195 6.24 -1.80 7.67
N ILE A 196 6.87 -1.74 8.85
CA ILE A 196 6.11 -1.61 10.10
C ILE A 196 5.42 -0.25 10.19
N GLN A 197 6.07 0.84 9.75
CA GLN A 197 5.43 2.14 9.67
C GLN A 197 4.16 2.10 8.80
N GLU A 198 4.21 1.41 7.66
CA GLU A 198 3.03 1.22 6.81
C GLU A 198 1.96 0.36 7.48
N PHE A 199 2.30 -0.63 8.32
CA PHE A 199 1.31 -1.37 9.12
C PHE A 199 0.58 -0.46 10.12
N VAL A 200 1.31 0.41 10.80
CA VAL A 200 0.73 1.41 11.72
C VAL A 200 -0.21 2.35 10.97
N ASP A 201 0.21 2.83 9.80
CA ASP A 201 -0.57 3.76 8.99
C ASP A 201 -1.73 3.09 8.22
N ALA A 202 -1.66 1.78 7.94
CA ALA A 202 -2.74 1.00 7.34
C ALA A 202 -3.97 0.92 8.27
N ARG A 203 -3.74 0.74 9.58
CA ARG A 203 -4.80 0.76 10.59
C ARG A 203 -5.54 2.11 10.61
N ARG A 204 -4.83 3.22 10.39
CA ARG A 204 -5.41 4.59 10.34
C ARG A 204 -6.20 4.86 9.05
N ARG A 205 -5.81 4.25 7.92
CA ARG A 205 -6.39 4.54 6.60
C ARG A 205 -7.54 3.62 6.20
N ALA A 206 -7.42 2.32 6.45
CA ALA A 206 -8.28 1.33 5.82
C ALA A 206 -8.85 0.27 6.78
N ILE A 207 -8.12 -0.14 7.82
CA ILE A 207 -8.50 -1.31 8.64
C ILE A 207 -8.48 -0.97 10.13
N GLN A 208 -9.50 -0.27 10.62
CA GLN A 208 -9.59 0.18 12.01
C GLN A 208 -9.71 -0.97 13.03
N ASN A 209 -10.32 -2.08 12.61
CA ASN A 209 -10.55 -3.27 13.44
C ASN A 209 -9.34 -4.22 13.52
N ALA A 210 -8.21 -3.91 12.87
CA ALA A 210 -7.00 -4.71 12.95
C ALA A 210 -6.30 -4.54 14.32
N PRO A 211 -5.46 -5.52 14.72
CA PRO A 211 -4.61 -5.39 15.88
C PRO A 211 -3.68 -4.19 15.75
N GLN A 212 -3.29 -3.63 16.90
CA GLN A 212 -2.33 -2.53 16.91
C GLN A 212 -0.92 -3.11 16.82
N VAL A 213 -0.09 -2.48 15.99
CA VAL A 213 1.32 -2.84 15.83
C VAL A 213 2.17 -1.66 16.31
N LEU A 214 3.23 -1.93 17.04
CA LEU A 214 4.22 -0.96 17.48
C LEU A 214 5.61 -1.48 17.14
N PHE A 215 6.55 -0.58 16.88
CA PHE A 215 7.95 -0.92 16.65
C PHE A 215 8.84 0.00 17.46
N ARG A 216 9.78 -0.60 18.19
CA ARG A 216 10.78 0.08 19.01
C ARG A 216 12.11 -0.65 18.87
N ASN A 217 13.20 0.08 19.06
CA ASN A 217 14.54 -0.54 19.14
C ASN A 217 14.91 -0.83 20.60
N ASP A 218 14.32 -0.10 21.54
CA ASP A 218 14.40 -0.35 22.96
C ASP A 218 13.34 -1.39 23.41
N PRO A 219 13.67 -2.25 24.38
CA PRO A 219 12.74 -3.24 24.90
C PRO A 219 11.52 -2.55 25.53
N PRO A 220 10.27 -2.97 25.19
CA PRO A 220 9.06 -2.45 25.82
C PRO A 220 9.06 -2.67 27.34
N LEU A 221 8.25 -1.88 28.06
CA LEU A 221 8.14 -1.95 29.53
C LEU A 221 7.69 -3.34 30.00
N GLU A 222 6.92 -4.04 29.17
CA GLU A 222 6.43 -5.39 29.39
C GLU A 222 7.54 -6.43 29.50
N LEU A 223 8.74 -6.15 28.97
CA LEU A 223 9.89 -7.06 29.02
C LEU A 223 10.93 -6.68 30.10
N GLN A 224 10.62 -5.71 30.96
CA GLN A 224 11.53 -5.35 32.05
C GLN A 224 11.71 -6.53 33.02
N GLY A 225 12.97 -6.89 33.30
CA GLY A 225 13.31 -7.97 34.23
C GLY A 225 13.28 -9.38 33.61
N VAL A 226 12.89 -9.53 32.34
CA VAL A 226 12.93 -10.83 31.66
C VAL A 226 14.37 -11.24 31.39
N PRO A 227 14.82 -12.43 31.81
CA PRO A 227 16.20 -12.87 31.62
C PRO A 227 16.53 -12.98 30.12
N GLY A 228 17.69 -12.46 29.73
CA GLY A 228 18.13 -12.44 28.33
C GLY A 228 17.70 -11.20 27.53
N VAL A 229 16.72 -10.42 28.01
CA VAL A 229 16.37 -9.13 27.42
C VAL A 229 17.33 -8.07 27.97
N ARG A 230 18.24 -7.57 27.12
CA ARG A 230 19.12 -6.45 27.46
C ARG A 230 18.92 -5.32 26.45
N ASP A 231 18.95 -4.09 26.94
CA ASP A 231 19.11 -2.93 26.08
C ASP A 231 20.56 -2.91 25.61
N THR A 232 20.81 -3.36 24.39
CA THR A 232 22.17 -3.37 23.83
C THR A 232 22.63 -1.96 23.46
N GLY A 233 21.76 -0.94 23.46
CA GLY A 233 22.08 0.44 23.05
C GLY A 233 22.50 0.60 21.58
N SER A 234 22.80 -0.50 20.88
CA SER A 234 23.25 -0.56 19.48
C SER A 234 22.10 -0.42 18.47
N GLY A 235 20.85 -0.63 18.90
CA GLY A 235 19.67 -0.60 18.03
C GLY A 235 19.70 -1.67 16.93
N GLU A 236 20.42 -2.77 17.14
CA GLU A 236 20.50 -3.93 16.24
C GLU A 236 19.28 -4.85 16.38
N ILE A 237 18.73 -4.93 17.59
CA ILE A 237 17.50 -5.66 17.90
C ILE A 237 16.32 -4.73 17.69
N GLY A 238 15.35 -5.17 16.90
CA GLY A 238 14.06 -4.52 16.74
C GLY A 238 12.97 -5.29 17.46
N TYR A 239 12.17 -4.61 18.27
CA TYR A 239 11.01 -5.15 18.95
C TYR A 239 9.73 -4.77 18.19
N VAL A 240 9.07 -5.77 17.60
CA VAL A 240 7.75 -5.60 16.98
C VAL A 240 6.69 -6.10 17.93
N THR A 241 5.82 -5.21 18.40
CA THR A 241 4.77 -5.53 19.37
C THR A 241 3.41 -5.54 18.70
N PHE A 242 2.69 -6.66 18.78
CA PHE A 242 1.29 -6.82 18.40
C PHE A 242 0.42 -6.79 19.65
N VAL A 243 -0.58 -5.90 19.65
CA VAL A 243 -1.57 -5.80 20.70
C VAL A 243 -2.90 -6.36 20.20
N LEU A 244 -3.28 -7.52 20.74
CA LEU A 244 -4.50 -8.24 20.42
C LEU A 244 -5.59 -7.89 21.44
N PHE A 245 -6.59 -7.12 20.99
CA PHE A 245 -7.79 -6.82 21.77
C PHE A 245 -8.81 -7.98 21.78
N PRO A 246 -9.80 -8.00 22.70
CA PRO A 246 -10.76 -9.10 22.87
C PRO A 246 -11.51 -9.49 21.60
N ARG A 247 -11.71 -8.54 20.68
CA ARG A 247 -12.33 -8.78 19.35
C ARG A 247 -11.54 -9.75 18.46
N HIS A 248 -10.24 -9.91 18.70
CA HIS A 248 -9.36 -10.84 17.99
C HIS A 248 -9.23 -12.17 18.72
N LEU A 249 -9.50 -12.19 20.03
CA LEU A 249 -9.31 -13.33 20.92
C LEU A 249 -10.55 -14.22 21.02
N THR A 250 -11.55 -14.03 20.15
CA THR A 250 -12.76 -14.86 20.16
C THR A 250 -12.42 -16.31 19.82
N PRO A 251 -13.07 -17.31 20.45
CA PRO A 251 -12.75 -18.73 20.21
C PRO A 251 -12.78 -19.13 18.73
N GLN A 252 -13.71 -18.56 17.98
CA GLN A 252 -13.86 -18.78 16.52
C GLN A 252 -12.66 -18.29 15.69
N LYS A 253 -12.00 -17.21 16.12
CA LYS A 253 -10.88 -16.59 15.37
C LYS A 253 -9.52 -17.02 15.88
N MET A 254 -9.46 -17.53 17.10
CA MET A 254 -8.26 -17.85 17.84
C MET A 254 -7.27 -18.68 17.03
N ALA A 255 -7.72 -19.80 16.46
CA ALA A 255 -6.87 -20.69 15.67
C ALA A 255 -6.23 -19.97 14.47
N SER A 256 -7.02 -19.17 13.73
CA SER A 256 -6.54 -18.39 12.59
C SER A 256 -5.55 -17.29 13.02
N VAL A 257 -5.80 -16.63 14.16
CA VAL A 257 -4.91 -15.58 14.68
C VAL A 257 -3.56 -16.17 15.09
N ILE A 258 -3.56 -17.34 15.75
CA ILE A 258 -2.34 -18.05 16.14
C ILE A 258 -1.51 -18.40 14.90
N SER A 259 -2.13 -18.96 13.86
CA SER A 259 -1.40 -19.32 12.63
C SER A 259 -0.80 -18.09 11.92
N HIS A 260 -1.52 -16.97 11.90
CA HIS A 260 -1.00 -15.73 11.28
C HIS A 260 0.10 -15.08 12.12
N ILE A 261 -0.04 -15.04 13.45
CA ILE A 261 0.94 -14.36 14.30
C ILE A 261 2.23 -15.16 14.35
N GLN A 262 2.16 -16.50 14.41
CA GLN A 262 3.34 -17.37 14.41
C GLN A 262 4.19 -17.20 13.14
N THR A 263 3.54 -17.09 11.97
CA THR A 263 4.23 -16.92 10.68
C THR A 263 4.66 -15.49 10.36
N PHE A 264 4.39 -14.54 11.27
CA PHE A 264 4.65 -13.12 11.04
C PHE A 264 6.09 -12.84 10.64
N ARG A 265 7.07 -13.34 11.42
CA ARG A 265 8.49 -13.05 11.22
C ARG A 265 8.98 -13.52 9.85
N ASP A 266 8.65 -14.75 9.47
CA ASP A 266 9.06 -15.29 8.17
C ASP A 266 8.35 -14.58 7.01
N ASN A 267 7.05 -14.28 7.16
CA ASN A 267 6.32 -13.52 6.17
C ASN A 267 6.91 -12.11 5.97
N PHE A 268 7.27 -11.46 7.07
CA PHE A 268 7.87 -10.14 7.08
C PHE A 268 9.25 -10.13 6.40
N HIS A 269 10.14 -11.06 6.76
CA HIS A 269 11.44 -11.23 6.11
C HIS A 269 11.33 -11.63 4.64
N TYR A 270 10.32 -12.43 4.28
CA TYR A 270 10.01 -12.79 2.89
C TYR A 270 9.66 -11.54 2.07
N HIS A 271 8.80 -10.67 2.57
CA HIS A 271 8.39 -9.45 1.84
C HIS A 271 9.49 -8.42 1.71
N ILE A 272 10.40 -8.34 2.69
CA ILE A 272 11.62 -7.53 2.58
C ILE A 272 12.46 -8.03 1.39
N LYS A 273 12.73 -9.34 1.33
CA LYS A 273 13.49 -9.95 0.23
C LYS A 273 12.77 -9.81 -1.12
N ALA A 274 11.45 -9.99 -1.17
CA ALA A 274 10.64 -9.80 -2.37
C ALA A 274 10.70 -8.34 -2.86
N SER A 275 10.69 -7.37 -1.94
CA SER A 275 10.82 -5.95 -2.27
C SER A 275 12.20 -5.61 -2.81
N LYS A 276 13.27 -6.16 -2.22
CA LYS A 276 14.62 -6.05 -2.78
C LYS A 276 14.67 -6.60 -4.21
N ALA A 277 14.12 -7.80 -4.45
CA ALA A 277 14.07 -8.40 -5.79
C ALA A 277 13.29 -7.53 -6.79
N TYR A 278 12.19 -6.93 -6.36
CA TYR A 278 11.42 -5.98 -7.17
C TYR A 278 12.24 -4.74 -7.53
N ILE A 279 12.95 -4.14 -6.57
CA ILE A 279 13.84 -3.01 -6.81
C ILE A 279 14.96 -3.39 -7.79
N HIS A 280 15.59 -4.56 -7.64
CA HIS A 280 16.57 -5.05 -8.61
C HIS A 280 15.99 -5.21 -10.02
N SER A 281 14.76 -5.69 -10.17
CA SER A 281 14.07 -5.76 -11.46
C SER A 281 13.88 -4.36 -12.08
N ARG A 282 13.48 -3.38 -11.27
CA ARG A 282 13.31 -1.98 -11.71
C ARG A 282 14.63 -1.32 -12.10
N MET A 283 15.69 -1.58 -11.34
CA MET A 283 17.04 -1.11 -11.64
C MET A 283 17.53 -1.70 -12.97
N ARG A 284 17.40 -3.01 -13.17
CA ARG A 284 17.77 -3.66 -14.44
C ARG A 284 17.03 -3.07 -15.63
N LYS A 285 15.72 -2.80 -15.48
CA LYS A 285 14.93 -2.13 -16.53
C LYS A 285 15.48 -0.73 -16.84
N ARG A 286 15.78 0.08 -15.82
CA ARG A 286 16.34 1.42 -16.02
C ARG A 286 17.72 1.39 -16.68
N THR A 287 18.58 0.46 -16.27
CA THR A 287 19.88 0.26 -16.91
C THR A 287 19.72 -0.15 -18.37
N ALA A 288 18.78 -1.04 -18.69
CA ALA A 288 18.47 -1.39 -20.08
C ALA A 288 17.99 -0.19 -20.91
N ASP A 289 17.11 0.65 -20.34
CA ASP A 289 16.67 1.89 -20.98
C ASP A 289 17.87 2.83 -21.27
N PHE A 290 18.77 3.02 -20.30
CA PHE A 290 19.97 3.85 -20.48
C PHE A 290 20.94 3.28 -21.52
N LEU A 291 21.14 1.95 -21.54
CA LEU A 291 21.95 1.29 -22.55
C LEU A 291 21.34 1.46 -23.95
N GLN A 292 20.01 1.47 -24.07
CA GLN A 292 19.35 1.74 -25.35
C GLN A 292 19.60 3.18 -25.82
N VAL A 293 19.54 4.16 -24.91
CA VAL A 293 19.89 5.56 -25.23
C VAL A 293 21.35 5.67 -25.68
N LEU A 294 22.28 5.02 -24.99
CA LEU A 294 23.69 4.98 -25.37
C LEU A 294 23.92 4.34 -26.74
N ARG A 295 23.20 3.24 -27.05
CA ARG A 295 23.27 2.61 -28.37
C ARG A 295 22.75 3.53 -29.48
N ARG A 296 21.67 4.27 -29.25
CA ARG A 296 21.13 5.25 -30.20
C ARG A 296 22.06 6.45 -30.42
N ALA A 297 22.91 6.76 -29.44
CA ALA A 297 23.90 7.84 -29.55
C ALA A 297 25.14 7.41 -30.35
N ARG A 298 25.33 6.11 -30.61
CA ARG A 298 26.39 5.66 -31.51
C ARG A 298 25.98 6.00 -32.94
N PRO A 299 26.79 6.75 -33.71
CA PRO A 299 26.51 6.99 -35.12
C PRO A 299 26.46 5.64 -35.83
N GLU A 300 25.39 5.42 -36.60
CA GLU A 300 25.39 4.32 -37.57
C GLU A 300 26.43 4.69 -38.63
N ASN A 301 27.42 3.80 -38.84
CA ASN A 301 28.27 3.94 -40.01
C ASN A 301 27.37 3.69 -41.21
N GLU A 302 26.89 4.76 -41.84
CA GLU A 302 26.39 4.67 -43.21
C GLU A 302 27.52 4.03 -44.02
N GLU A 303 27.29 2.82 -44.55
CA GLU A 303 28.17 2.26 -45.57
C GLU A 303 28.13 3.25 -46.74
N LYS A 304 29.07 4.20 -46.75
CA LYS A 304 29.30 5.04 -47.92
C LYS A 304 29.64 4.09 -49.05
N GLU A 305 28.75 3.94 -50.01
CA GLU A 305 29.07 3.32 -51.29
C GLU A 305 30.36 3.99 -51.78
N ARG A 306 31.46 3.23 -51.80
CA ARG A 306 32.74 3.74 -52.30
C ARG A 306 32.61 3.92 -53.81
N LYS A 307 32.31 5.14 -54.25
CA LYS A 307 32.31 5.51 -55.67
C LYS A 307 33.74 5.81 -56.10
N THR A 308 34.17 5.24 -57.22
CA THR A 308 35.44 5.63 -57.87
C THR A 308 35.28 7.01 -58.52
N ALA A 309 36.39 7.74 -58.71
CA ALA A 309 36.39 9.12 -59.23
C ALA A 309 35.73 9.31 -60.61
N SER A 310 35.42 8.22 -61.34
CA SER A 310 34.68 8.24 -62.61
C SER A 310 33.16 8.00 -62.46
N GLY A 311 32.64 7.91 -61.24
CA GLY A 311 31.19 7.84 -60.98
C GLY A 311 30.55 6.45 -61.16
N ARG A 312 31.33 5.37 -61.32
CA ARG A 312 30.79 4.00 -61.36
C ARG A 312 30.79 3.35 -59.96
N THR A 313 29.65 2.81 -59.54
CA THR A 313 29.50 2.03 -58.31
C THR A 313 29.99 0.60 -58.54
N PHE A 314 30.82 0.10 -57.62
CA PHE A 314 31.26 -1.29 -57.61
C PHE A 314 30.12 -2.14 -57.03
N LYS A 315 29.31 -2.78 -57.88
CA LYS A 315 28.39 -3.83 -57.43
C LYS A 315 29.16 -5.13 -57.39
N THR A 316 29.53 -5.58 -56.19
CA THR A 316 30.02 -6.94 -55.97
C THR A 316 28.88 -7.90 -56.29
N SER A 317 29.01 -8.67 -57.37
CA SER A 317 28.08 -9.74 -57.73
C SER A 317 28.23 -10.87 -56.71
N GLY A 318 27.29 -10.97 -55.77
CA GLY A 318 27.25 -12.01 -54.75
C GLY A 318 25.83 -12.33 -54.31
N GLN A 319 25.17 -13.19 -55.08
CA GLN A 319 24.03 -14.06 -54.77
C GLN A 319 22.65 -13.45 -54.38
N PRO A 320 21.54 -14.09 -54.81
CA PRO A 320 20.21 -13.50 -54.79
C PRO A 320 19.56 -13.49 -53.39
N HIS A 321 18.95 -12.35 -53.10
CA HIS A 321 18.00 -12.13 -52.02
C HIS A 321 16.87 -13.18 -52.04
N ILE A 322 16.67 -13.89 -50.93
CA ILE A 322 15.35 -14.38 -50.52
C ILE A 322 14.79 -13.37 -49.53
N SER A 323 13.90 -12.51 -50.01
CA SER A 323 12.98 -11.75 -49.18
C SER A 323 11.55 -12.21 -49.46
N ALA A 324 11.07 -13.22 -48.74
CA ALA A 324 9.65 -13.48 -48.55
C ALA A 324 9.41 -14.58 -47.51
N CYS A 325 9.16 -14.20 -46.26
CA CYS A 325 8.10 -14.78 -45.45
C CYS A 325 7.99 -14.05 -44.12
N ARG A 326 7.10 -13.05 -44.08
CA ARG A 326 6.47 -12.59 -42.85
C ARG A 326 5.01 -12.99 -42.94
N SER A 327 4.69 -14.18 -42.46
CA SER A 327 3.34 -14.57 -42.15
C SER A 327 3.36 -15.56 -40.98
N LYS A 328 2.74 -15.10 -39.88
CA LYS A 328 2.07 -15.87 -38.83
C LYS A 328 2.78 -17.13 -38.35
N LEU A 329 3.28 -17.11 -37.11
CA LEU A 329 3.01 -18.23 -36.21
C LEU A 329 2.77 -17.73 -34.79
N SER A 330 1.72 -18.28 -34.21
CA SER A 330 1.15 -18.01 -32.91
C SER A 330 2.00 -18.58 -31.77
N THR A 331 1.68 -18.09 -30.58
CA THR A 331 1.74 -18.72 -29.26
C THR A 331 2.02 -20.22 -29.22
N VAL A 332 2.88 -20.57 -28.25
CA VAL A 332 3.15 -21.87 -27.60
C VAL A 332 4.56 -22.38 -27.92
N ASP A 333 5.50 -22.09 -27.01
CA ASP A 333 6.39 -23.08 -26.39
C ASP A 333 7.38 -22.40 -25.42
N LEU A 334 7.03 -22.52 -24.15
CA LEU A 334 7.86 -22.33 -22.98
C LEU A 334 8.53 -23.68 -22.73
N LEU A 335 9.87 -23.77 -22.74
CA LEU A 335 10.70 -24.46 -21.74
C LEU A 335 12.15 -24.64 -22.25
N VAL A 336 13.08 -24.12 -21.43
CA VAL A 336 14.43 -24.63 -21.12
C VAL A 336 15.44 -24.76 -22.25
N ALA A 337 16.39 -23.81 -22.28
CA ALA A 337 17.81 -24.14 -22.27
C ALA A 337 18.62 -22.97 -21.70
N ASN A 338 19.09 -23.17 -20.47
CA ASN A 338 20.21 -22.45 -19.87
C ASN A 338 21.44 -22.62 -20.77
N THR A 339 22.00 -21.52 -21.27
CA THR A 339 23.45 -21.28 -21.48
C THR A 339 23.61 -19.92 -22.13
N MET A 340 23.93 -18.88 -21.35
CA MET A 340 24.49 -17.64 -21.89
C MET A 340 25.95 -17.54 -21.45
N VAL A 341 26.81 -17.86 -22.41
CA VAL A 341 28.24 -17.58 -22.43
C VAL A 341 28.44 -16.06 -22.52
N TRP A 342 29.18 -15.52 -21.56
CA TRP A 342 29.63 -14.13 -21.49
C TRP A 342 30.80 -13.87 -22.47
N PRO A 343 30.88 -12.71 -23.15
CA PRO A 343 32.05 -12.37 -23.97
C PRO A 343 32.87 -11.26 -23.32
N PHE A 344 33.94 -11.62 -22.61
CA PHE A 344 35.14 -10.79 -22.45
C PHE A 344 36.37 -11.69 -22.54
N ARG A 345 36.80 -11.97 -23.78
CA ARG A 345 38.14 -12.52 -24.06
C ARG A 345 39.01 -11.34 -24.45
N ALA A 346 39.89 -10.91 -23.54
CA ALA A 346 40.89 -9.91 -23.80
C ALA A 346 41.96 -10.50 -24.73
N SER A 347 42.20 -9.86 -25.87
CA SER A 347 43.29 -10.18 -26.77
C SER A 347 44.63 -9.79 -26.13
N ALA A 348 45.60 -10.70 -26.16
CA ALA A 348 46.98 -10.42 -25.77
C ALA A 348 47.64 -9.45 -26.76
N PRO A 349 48.52 -8.52 -26.32
CA PRO A 349 49.26 -7.66 -27.23
C PRO A 349 50.57 -8.33 -27.67
N ASP A 350 50.85 -8.18 -28.96
CA ASP A 350 52.02 -8.67 -29.68
C ASP A 350 53.30 -7.91 -29.28
N LYS A 351 54.43 -8.62 -29.25
CA LYS A 351 55.76 -8.04 -28.97
C LYS A 351 56.44 -7.57 -30.25
N ARG A 352 56.98 -6.34 -30.22
CA ARG A 352 58.19 -5.79 -30.88
C ARG A 352 58.18 -4.26 -30.63
N ALA A 353 59.26 -3.49 -30.53
CA ALA A 353 60.67 -3.62 -30.18
C ALA A 353 61.22 -2.17 -30.18
N GLY A 354 62.03 -1.78 -29.17
CA GLY A 354 62.92 -0.60 -29.19
C GLY A 354 62.29 0.79 -29.01
N ASP A 355 62.49 1.44 -27.86
CA ASP A 355 63.56 2.45 -27.70
C ASP A 355 63.66 2.88 -26.23
N ASP A 356 64.89 3.13 -25.78
CA ASP A 356 65.29 3.42 -24.40
C ASP A 356 64.93 4.85 -23.97
N ASP A 357 64.35 4.99 -22.76
CA ASP A 357 64.64 6.09 -21.82
C ASP A 357 63.86 5.88 -20.50
N GLN A 358 64.54 5.36 -19.48
CA GLN A 358 64.02 5.32 -18.10
C GLN A 358 64.63 6.43 -17.24
N PRO A 359 63.82 7.35 -16.70
CA PRO A 359 64.10 7.93 -15.39
C PRO A 359 63.46 7.06 -14.31
N THR A 360 64.28 6.66 -13.34
CA THR A 360 63.93 5.83 -12.18
C THR A 360 62.77 6.42 -11.37
N LYS A 361 61.59 5.78 -11.42
CA LYS A 361 60.45 6.13 -10.56
C LYS A 361 60.69 5.53 -9.17
N ARG A 362 60.86 6.40 -8.17
CA ARG A 362 60.81 6.02 -6.75
C ARG A 362 59.40 5.52 -6.39
N PRO A 363 59.25 4.54 -5.48
CA PRO A 363 57.95 4.13 -5.00
C PRO A 363 57.36 5.24 -4.11
N VAL A 364 56.19 5.75 -4.49
CA VAL A 364 55.42 6.71 -3.69
C VAL A 364 54.76 5.96 -2.53
N SER A 365 54.90 6.50 -1.32
CA SER A 365 54.38 5.88 -0.10
C SER A 365 52.86 6.12 0.02
N TRP A 366 52.12 5.10 0.49
CA TRP A 366 50.66 5.12 0.66
C TRP A 366 50.07 6.28 1.50
N PRO A 367 50.80 6.94 2.42
CA PRO A 367 50.32 8.15 3.09
C PRO A 367 50.18 9.38 2.16
N ASP A 368 50.93 9.44 1.04
CA ASP A 368 50.93 10.60 0.14
C ASP A 368 49.77 10.55 -0.89
N SER A 369 49.08 9.42 -1.02
CA SER A 369 47.91 9.25 -1.91
C SER A 369 46.56 9.50 -1.23
N LEU A 370 46.55 9.68 0.08
CA LEU A 370 45.39 10.14 0.85
C LEU A 370 45.65 11.60 1.20
N GLY A 371 45.25 12.50 0.30
CA GLY A 371 45.52 13.92 0.37
C GLY A 371 45.40 14.48 1.79
N THR A 372 46.53 14.96 2.32
CA THR A 372 46.55 15.88 3.44
C THR A 372 45.85 17.15 3.01
N ARG A 373 44.55 17.21 3.29
CA ARG A 373 43.77 18.41 3.07
C ARG A 373 43.74 19.21 4.35
N ASP A 374 44.69 20.13 4.48
CA ASP A 374 44.48 21.33 5.27
C ASP A 374 43.36 22.15 4.59
N SER A 375 42.11 21.73 4.72
CA SER A 375 40.95 22.54 4.34
C SER A 375 40.49 23.28 5.57
N SER A 376 40.68 24.60 5.57
CA SER A 376 40.01 25.49 6.50
C SER A 376 38.50 25.17 6.53
N PRO A 377 37.81 25.31 7.67
CA PRO A 377 36.37 25.02 7.78
C PRO A 377 35.53 25.72 6.70
N LEU A 378 35.98 26.91 6.26
CA LEU A 378 35.40 27.70 5.18
C LEU A 378 35.58 27.06 3.79
N ALA A 379 36.70 26.40 3.51
CA ALA A 379 36.95 25.70 2.25
C ALA A 379 36.07 24.45 2.13
N ALA A 380 35.96 23.66 3.20
CA ALA A 380 35.04 22.52 3.25
C ALA A 380 33.57 22.98 3.09
N ALA A 381 33.16 24.05 3.78
CA ALA A 381 31.82 24.61 3.62
C ALA A 381 31.52 25.05 2.18
N LYS A 382 32.51 25.61 1.45
CA LYS A 382 32.34 26.03 0.05
C LYS A 382 32.17 24.85 -0.91
N GLU A 383 32.76 23.69 -0.62
CA GLU A 383 32.60 22.49 -1.44
C GLU A 383 31.28 21.74 -1.21
N TRP A 384 30.78 21.73 0.03
CA TRP A 384 29.50 21.10 0.37
C TRP A 384 28.29 22.00 0.14
N ALA A 385 28.48 23.32 0.08
CA ALA A 385 27.41 24.30 -0.12
C ALA A 385 26.51 24.02 -1.35
N PRO A 386 27.03 23.62 -2.53
CA PRO A 386 26.18 23.25 -3.66
C PRO A 386 25.31 22.03 -3.35
N VAL A 387 25.87 20.99 -2.73
CA VAL A 387 25.15 19.74 -2.44
C VAL A 387 24.03 19.98 -1.42
N VAL A 388 24.33 20.71 -0.35
CA VAL A 388 23.34 21.09 0.66
C VAL A 388 22.30 22.05 0.07
N GLY A 389 22.74 23.04 -0.71
CA GLY A 389 21.88 23.98 -1.40
C GLY A 389 20.90 23.29 -2.36
N PHE A 390 21.38 22.39 -3.23
CA PHE A 390 20.53 21.62 -4.14
C PHE A 390 19.55 20.72 -3.40
N SER A 391 19.98 20.10 -2.29
CA SER A 391 19.11 19.24 -1.46
C SER A 391 18.00 20.04 -0.79
N LEU A 392 18.32 21.20 -0.21
CA LEU A 392 17.34 22.09 0.41
C LEU A 392 16.37 22.69 -0.62
N VAL A 393 16.88 23.11 -1.78
CA VAL A 393 16.03 23.58 -2.90
C VAL A 393 15.12 22.45 -3.40
N GLY A 394 15.64 21.22 -3.50
CA GLY A 394 14.87 20.04 -3.87
C GLY A 394 13.75 19.75 -2.87
N LEU A 395 14.03 19.78 -1.57
CA LEU A 395 13.04 19.60 -0.50
C LEU A 395 11.99 20.71 -0.52
N ALA A 396 12.40 21.97 -0.66
CA ALA A 396 11.48 23.10 -0.78
C ALA A 396 10.59 22.97 -2.02
N ALA A 397 11.14 22.55 -3.16
CA ALA A 397 10.39 22.31 -4.39
C ALA A 397 9.39 21.16 -4.22
N LEU A 398 9.77 20.08 -3.54
CA LEU A 398 8.87 18.96 -3.23
C LEU A 398 7.75 19.38 -2.28
N GLN A 399 8.05 20.16 -1.25
CA GLN A 399 7.06 20.67 -0.30
C GLN A 399 6.08 21.64 -0.99
N LEU A 400 6.60 22.52 -1.85
CA LEU A 400 5.79 23.41 -2.68
C LEU A 400 4.90 22.60 -3.63
N TYR A 401 5.43 21.54 -4.25
CA TYR A 401 4.64 20.66 -5.11
C TYR A 401 3.53 19.95 -4.33
N ALA A 402 3.87 19.29 -3.21
CA ALA A 402 2.94 18.52 -2.41
C ALA A 402 1.79 19.37 -1.85
N ASN A 403 2.11 20.59 -1.40
CA ASN A 403 1.14 21.48 -0.77
C ASN A 403 0.33 22.27 -1.81
N TYR A 404 0.96 22.80 -2.86
CA TYR A 404 0.32 23.78 -3.75
C TYR A 404 0.05 23.29 -5.17
N LEU A 405 0.87 22.37 -5.71
CA LEU A 405 0.81 21.96 -7.12
C LEU A 405 0.28 20.54 -7.36
N ARG A 406 0.05 19.76 -6.29
CA ARG A 406 -0.53 18.42 -6.37
C ARG A 406 -2.00 18.50 -6.75
N ARG A 407 -2.41 17.75 -7.77
CA ARG A 407 -3.79 17.73 -8.23
C ARG A 407 -4.69 16.95 -7.26
N ILE A 408 -5.90 17.46 -7.04
CA ILE A 408 -6.98 16.83 -6.29
C ILE A 408 -7.96 16.22 -7.32
N PRO A 409 -8.12 14.89 -7.37
CA PRO A 409 -8.91 14.25 -8.43
C PRO A 409 -10.43 14.27 -8.17
N GLY A 410 -10.88 14.39 -6.93
CA GLY A 410 -12.31 14.34 -6.57
C GLY A 410 -12.59 14.97 -5.20
N ALA A 411 -13.86 15.13 -4.84
CA ALA A 411 -14.28 15.80 -3.61
C ALA A 411 -13.78 15.10 -2.34
N ALA A 412 -13.77 13.76 -2.31
CA ALA A 412 -13.29 12.97 -1.18
C ALA A 412 -11.79 13.18 -0.84
N TYR A 413 -11.00 13.69 -1.79
CA TYR A 413 -9.56 13.92 -1.60
C TYR A 413 -9.25 15.32 -1.06
N VAL A 414 -10.26 16.15 -0.81
CA VAL A 414 -10.10 17.47 -0.19
C VAL A 414 -9.96 17.30 1.31
N ARG A 415 -8.82 17.74 1.87
CA ARG A 415 -8.55 17.66 3.31
C ARG A 415 -9.49 18.59 4.08
N PRO A 416 -9.93 18.22 5.29
CA PRO A 416 -10.79 19.07 6.13
C PRO A 416 -10.24 20.49 6.33
N ASN A 417 -8.92 20.63 6.54
CA ASN A 417 -8.28 21.92 6.76
C ASN A 417 -8.28 22.86 5.53
N PHE A 418 -8.65 22.36 4.34
CA PHE A 418 -8.74 23.20 3.14
C PHE A 418 -10.05 23.98 3.07
N PHE A 419 -11.10 23.49 3.72
CA PHE A 419 -12.37 24.21 3.81
C PHE A 419 -12.16 25.55 4.54
N ARG A 420 -12.77 26.62 4.02
CA ARG A 420 -12.64 28.03 4.44
C ARG A 420 -11.26 28.67 4.23
N ASN A 421 -10.18 27.89 4.25
CA ASN A 421 -8.81 28.41 4.21
C ASN A 421 -8.20 28.44 2.80
N ARG A 422 -8.72 27.65 1.85
CA ARG A 422 -8.11 27.49 0.53
C ARG A 422 -9.13 27.61 -0.60
N SER A 423 -8.66 28.08 -1.75
CA SER A 423 -9.44 28.05 -3.01
C SER A 423 -8.93 26.96 -3.95
N LEU A 424 -9.83 26.31 -4.67
CA LEU A 424 -9.52 25.41 -5.77
C LEU A 424 -9.53 26.19 -7.09
N PHE A 425 -8.47 26.03 -7.88
CA PHE A 425 -8.40 26.57 -9.24
C PHE A 425 -8.51 25.42 -10.24
N GLY A 426 -9.35 25.56 -11.26
CA GLY A 426 -9.63 24.48 -12.19
C GLY A 426 -10.37 24.92 -13.44
N ARG A 427 -10.48 24.02 -14.40
CA ARG A 427 -11.29 24.19 -15.61
C ARG A 427 -12.64 23.50 -15.44
N VAL A 428 -13.72 24.17 -15.81
CA VAL A 428 -15.07 23.58 -15.80
C VAL A 428 -15.22 22.64 -16.98
N THR A 429 -15.55 21.38 -16.71
CA THR A 429 -15.64 20.33 -17.74
C THR A 429 -17.08 20.01 -18.14
N SER A 430 -18.02 20.07 -17.20
CA SER A 430 -19.44 19.85 -17.48
C SER A 430 -20.32 20.62 -16.49
N VAL A 431 -21.52 20.95 -16.91
CA VAL A 431 -22.56 21.61 -16.10
C VAL A 431 -23.82 20.76 -16.23
N GLY A 432 -24.19 20.11 -15.12
CA GLY A 432 -25.32 19.18 -15.04
C GLY A 432 -26.63 19.92 -14.80
N ASP A 433 -26.62 20.83 -13.81
CA ASP A 433 -27.81 21.52 -13.30
C ASP A 433 -27.59 23.05 -13.27
N GLY A 434 -28.64 23.80 -12.95
CA GLY A 434 -28.61 25.26 -12.85
C GLY A 434 -27.70 25.81 -11.74
N ASP A 435 -27.33 25.01 -10.73
CA ASP A 435 -26.47 25.42 -9.62
C ASP A 435 -25.22 24.51 -9.43
N ASN A 436 -25.04 23.49 -10.27
CA ASN A 436 -24.02 22.46 -10.13
C ASN A 436 -23.14 22.28 -11.37
N PHE A 437 -21.84 22.06 -11.15
CA PHE A 437 -20.90 21.77 -12.23
C PHE A 437 -19.72 20.90 -11.76
N HIS A 438 -19.02 20.30 -12.72
CA HIS A 438 -17.79 19.54 -12.47
C HIS A 438 -16.54 20.37 -12.78
N LEU A 439 -15.64 20.43 -11.82
CA LEU A 439 -14.35 21.11 -11.90
C LEU A 439 -13.21 20.10 -12.07
N PHE A 440 -12.41 20.27 -13.12
CA PHE A 440 -11.11 19.61 -13.22
C PHE A 440 -10.03 20.49 -12.60
N HIS A 441 -9.47 20.07 -11.48
CA HIS A 441 -8.49 20.85 -10.74
C HIS A 441 -7.16 20.99 -11.50
N THR A 442 -6.74 22.23 -11.75
CA THR A 442 -5.52 22.58 -12.50
C THR A 442 -4.63 23.50 -11.65
N PRO A 443 -3.97 22.97 -10.59
CA PRO A 443 -3.23 23.80 -9.65
C PRO A 443 -2.11 24.58 -10.35
N GLY A 444 -1.97 25.86 -10.01
CA GLY A 444 -1.01 26.76 -10.64
C GLY A 444 -1.36 27.22 -12.07
N GLY A 445 -2.37 26.62 -12.71
CA GLY A 445 -2.85 27.04 -14.03
C GLY A 445 -1.74 27.08 -15.10
N ARG A 446 -1.81 28.07 -16.00
CA ARG A 446 -0.86 28.23 -17.10
C ARG A 446 0.59 28.40 -16.66
N ALA A 447 0.83 28.95 -15.46
CA ALA A 447 2.18 29.15 -14.93
C ALA A 447 2.91 27.81 -14.66
N VAL A 448 2.16 26.72 -14.44
CA VAL A 448 2.70 25.39 -14.11
C VAL A 448 2.42 24.40 -15.24
N GLY A 449 2.34 24.89 -16.47
CA GLY A 449 2.23 24.06 -17.67
C GLY A 449 0.81 23.71 -18.11
N TRP A 450 -0.25 24.05 -17.36
CA TRP A 450 -1.61 23.70 -17.79
C TRP A 450 -2.03 24.48 -19.03
N GLY A 451 -2.33 23.76 -20.11
CA GLY A 451 -2.74 24.32 -21.41
C GLY A 451 -1.64 24.37 -22.48
N TRP A 452 -0.37 24.16 -22.14
CA TRP A 452 0.73 24.11 -23.11
C TRP A 452 1.68 22.91 -22.92
N LEU A 453 1.83 22.42 -21.68
CA LEU A 453 2.55 21.19 -21.36
C LEU A 453 1.61 20.08 -20.84
N ARG A 454 0.69 20.45 -19.93
CA ARG A 454 -0.30 19.55 -19.33
C ARG A 454 -1.66 19.82 -19.95
N LYS A 455 -2.19 18.86 -20.71
CA LYS A 455 -3.51 18.95 -21.35
C LYS A 455 -4.62 18.57 -20.37
N VAL A 456 -5.76 19.26 -20.46
CA VAL A 456 -6.98 18.89 -19.74
C VAL A 456 -7.75 17.91 -20.61
N PRO A 457 -8.09 16.71 -20.12
CA PRO A 457 -8.88 15.75 -20.89
C PRO A 457 -10.25 16.32 -21.29
N GLU A 458 -10.70 16.02 -22.51
CA GLU A 458 -11.99 16.47 -23.03
C GLU A 458 -13.01 15.32 -23.14
N THR A 459 -12.56 14.07 -23.15
CA THR A 459 -13.45 12.92 -23.32
C THR A 459 -14.15 12.53 -22.02
N ARG A 460 -15.44 12.16 -22.11
CA ARG A 460 -16.26 11.75 -20.95
C ARG A 460 -15.65 10.56 -20.19
N LYS A 461 -15.03 9.61 -20.91
CA LYS A 461 -14.37 8.43 -20.33
C LYS A 461 -13.17 8.81 -19.46
N GLU A 462 -12.35 9.77 -19.90
CA GLU A 462 -11.17 10.22 -19.16
C GLU A 462 -11.52 11.11 -17.96
N LEU A 463 -12.66 11.80 -18.01
CA LEU A 463 -13.13 12.68 -16.94
C LEU A 463 -13.87 11.94 -15.81
N LYS A 464 -14.33 10.71 -16.04
CA LYS A 464 -15.04 9.89 -15.05
C LYS A 464 -14.15 9.65 -13.82
N GLY A 465 -14.65 9.99 -12.62
CA GLY A 465 -13.91 9.85 -11.35
C GLY A 465 -12.70 10.77 -11.18
N ARG A 466 -12.52 11.75 -12.10
CA ARG A 466 -11.38 12.67 -12.13
C ARG A 466 -11.81 14.14 -12.05
N THR A 467 -13.02 14.41 -11.62
CA THR A 467 -13.56 15.76 -11.46
C THR A 467 -14.12 15.95 -10.07
N ILE A 468 -14.13 17.20 -9.62
CA ILE A 468 -14.67 17.61 -8.34
C ILE A 468 -16.06 18.20 -8.61
N PRO A 469 -17.14 17.56 -8.14
CA PRO A 469 -18.47 18.16 -8.21
C PRO A 469 -18.57 19.36 -7.27
N ILE A 470 -19.02 20.49 -7.79
CA ILE A 470 -19.16 21.76 -7.07
C ILE A 470 -20.61 22.24 -7.15
N ARG A 471 -21.17 22.56 -5.98
CA ARG A 471 -22.42 23.28 -5.82
C ARG A 471 -22.15 24.74 -5.50
N ILE A 472 -22.78 25.65 -6.24
CA ILE A 472 -22.59 27.09 -6.00
C ILE A 472 -23.28 27.47 -4.69
N ALA A 473 -22.53 28.10 -3.79
CA ALA A 473 -23.04 28.53 -2.50
C ALA A 473 -24.03 29.70 -2.62
N ALA A 474 -24.96 29.78 -1.66
CA ALA A 474 -25.92 30.87 -1.46
C ALA A 474 -27.01 31.07 -2.54
N ILE A 475 -27.03 30.25 -3.58
CA ILE A 475 -28.03 30.33 -4.65
C ILE A 475 -28.82 29.04 -4.74
N ASP A 476 -30.07 29.14 -5.19
CA ASP A 476 -30.90 28.00 -5.58
C ASP A 476 -31.50 28.29 -6.96
N ALA A 477 -31.17 27.44 -7.94
CA ALA A 477 -31.67 27.57 -9.31
C ALA A 477 -32.99 26.80 -9.47
N PRO A 478 -33.86 27.18 -10.44
CA PRO A 478 -35.05 26.40 -10.75
C PRO A 478 -34.70 24.97 -11.14
N GLU A 479 -35.44 24.00 -10.61
CA GLU A 479 -35.19 22.57 -10.80
C GLU A 479 -35.62 22.11 -12.20
N GLY A 480 -34.75 21.36 -12.88
CA GLY A 480 -35.09 20.71 -14.14
C GLY A 480 -35.97 19.47 -13.96
N ALA A 481 -36.50 18.93 -15.05
CA ALA A 481 -37.28 17.69 -15.00
C ALA A 481 -36.39 16.54 -14.48
N HIS A 482 -36.79 15.93 -13.35
CA HIS A 482 -36.01 14.87 -12.70
C HIS A 482 -36.92 13.77 -12.15
N PHE A 483 -36.64 12.51 -12.51
CA PHE A 483 -37.35 11.31 -12.01
C PHE A 483 -38.90 11.40 -12.06
N GLY A 484 -39.45 11.89 -13.17
CA GLY A 484 -40.91 12.00 -13.38
C GLY A 484 -41.55 13.29 -12.88
N ASN A 485 -40.81 14.16 -12.19
CA ASN A 485 -41.31 15.48 -11.78
C ASN A 485 -41.19 16.50 -12.94
N PRO A 486 -42.19 17.37 -13.16
CA PRO A 486 -42.19 18.36 -14.25
C PRO A 486 -41.17 19.48 -13.99
N ALA A 487 -40.43 19.92 -15.02
CA ALA A 487 -39.46 21.01 -14.89
C ALA A 487 -40.11 22.32 -14.39
N GLN A 488 -39.40 23.07 -13.55
CA GLN A 488 -39.82 24.41 -13.16
C GLN A 488 -39.64 25.40 -14.32
N PRO A 489 -40.48 26.45 -14.42
CA PRO A 489 -40.25 27.55 -15.34
C PRO A 489 -38.84 28.14 -15.14
N TYR A 490 -38.16 28.47 -16.24
CA TYR A 490 -36.80 29.02 -16.26
C TYR A 490 -35.66 28.05 -15.87
N SER A 491 -35.92 26.75 -15.68
CA SER A 491 -34.87 25.77 -15.36
C SER A 491 -33.87 25.60 -16.51
N ASP A 492 -34.35 25.51 -17.74
CA ASP A 492 -33.52 25.33 -18.93
C ASP A 492 -32.70 26.59 -19.24
N GLU A 493 -33.30 27.77 -19.07
CA GLU A 493 -32.64 29.06 -19.24
C GLU A 493 -31.54 29.26 -18.21
N ALA A 494 -31.76 28.86 -16.95
CA ALA A 494 -30.74 28.89 -15.90
C ALA A 494 -29.57 27.97 -16.24
N LEU A 495 -29.85 26.73 -16.67
CA LEU A 495 -28.85 25.75 -17.08
C LEU A 495 -28.04 26.22 -18.30
N GLN A 496 -28.71 26.72 -19.34
CA GLN A 496 -28.07 27.25 -20.55
C GLN A 496 -27.22 28.48 -20.24
N TRP A 497 -27.71 29.38 -19.38
CA TRP A 497 -26.96 30.54 -18.93
C TRP A 497 -25.67 30.11 -18.22
N LEU A 498 -25.76 29.18 -17.27
CA LEU A 498 -24.60 28.71 -16.52
C LEU A 498 -23.59 28.03 -17.45
N ARG A 499 -24.05 27.14 -18.35
CA ARG A 499 -23.22 26.53 -19.40
C ARG A 499 -22.48 27.60 -20.21
N LYS A 500 -23.20 28.58 -20.77
CA LYS A 500 -22.59 29.66 -21.55
C LYS A 500 -21.61 30.52 -20.74
N TYR A 501 -21.86 30.68 -19.45
CA TYR A 501 -21.05 31.54 -18.59
C TYR A 501 -19.73 30.92 -18.14
N ILE A 502 -19.73 29.63 -17.79
CA ILE A 502 -18.58 28.95 -17.15
C ILE A 502 -18.00 27.73 -17.88
N LEU A 503 -18.73 27.09 -18.80
CA LEU A 503 -18.26 25.86 -19.45
C LEU A 503 -16.93 26.11 -20.19
N ASN A 504 -15.99 25.17 -20.07
CA ASN A 504 -14.65 25.24 -20.65
C ASN A 504 -13.79 26.43 -20.19
N ARG A 505 -14.21 27.15 -19.14
CA ARG A 505 -13.45 28.27 -18.57
C ARG A 505 -12.75 27.86 -17.28
N ASN A 506 -11.69 28.60 -16.96
CA ASN A 506 -11.00 28.45 -15.69
C ASN A 506 -11.72 29.27 -14.61
N VAL A 507 -12.06 28.62 -13.51
CA VAL A 507 -12.75 29.22 -12.37
C VAL A 507 -11.93 29.01 -11.09
N ARG A 508 -12.16 29.89 -10.12
CA ARG A 508 -11.64 29.78 -8.76
C ARG A 508 -12.80 29.59 -7.80
N ALA A 509 -12.84 28.44 -7.13
CA ALA A 509 -13.86 28.07 -6.17
C ALA A 509 -13.31 28.20 -4.74
N TYR A 510 -13.94 29.03 -3.91
CA TYR A 510 -13.65 29.15 -2.48
C TYR A 510 -14.55 28.17 -1.73
N ILE A 511 -13.96 27.14 -1.15
CA ILE A 511 -14.66 25.95 -0.66
C ILE A 511 -15.05 26.11 0.82
N TYR A 512 -16.26 25.71 1.19
CA TYR A 512 -16.76 25.86 2.57
C TYR A 512 -17.02 24.54 3.28
N LYS A 513 -17.70 23.61 2.61
CA LYS A 513 -18.04 22.29 3.16
C LYS A 513 -18.42 21.32 2.05
N THR A 514 -18.58 20.06 2.41
CA THR A 514 -19.15 19.01 1.56
C THR A 514 -20.63 18.83 1.91
N ASP A 515 -21.49 18.62 0.91
CA ASP A 515 -22.92 18.33 1.12
C ASP A 515 -23.22 16.82 1.22
N GLN A 516 -24.48 16.47 1.47
CA GLN A 516 -24.94 15.07 1.59
C GLN A 516 -24.76 14.24 0.30
N TYR A 517 -24.63 14.91 -0.86
CA TYR A 517 -24.40 14.28 -2.16
C TYR A 517 -22.90 14.25 -2.53
N GLN A 518 -22.01 14.47 -1.56
CA GLN A 518 -20.56 14.53 -1.75
C GLN A 518 -20.07 15.61 -2.73
N ARG A 519 -20.85 16.69 -2.91
CA ARG A 519 -20.47 17.88 -3.68
C ARG A 519 -19.86 18.93 -2.77
N ILE A 520 -18.90 19.69 -3.29
CA ILE A 520 -18.29 20.79 -2.54
C ILE A 520 -19.13 22.05 -2.70
N VAL A 521 -19.61 22.60 -1.58
CA VAL A 521 -20.29 23.89 -1.53
C VAL A 521 -19.24 25.00 -1.57
N ALA A 522 -19.29 25.84 -2.60
CA ALA A 522 -18.27 26.87 -2.82
C ALA A 522 -18.80 28.15 -3.47
N THR A 523 -18.19 29.29 -3.14
CA THR A 523 -18.36 30.53 -3.92
C THR A 523 -17.42 30.51 -5.12
N VAL A 524 -17.97 30.71 -6.31
CA VAL A 524 -17.23 30.51 -7.56
C VAL A 524 -17.01 31.85 -8.27
N TYR A 525 -15.75 32.11 -8.63
CA TYR A 525 -15.36 33.28 -9.40
C TYR A 525 -14.81 32.86 -10.76
N VAL A 526 -15.28 33.51 -11.80
CA VAL A 526 -14.71 33.43 -13.15
C VAL A 526 -13.96 34.73 -13.44
N ARG A 527 -12.78 34.62 -14.07
CA ARG A 527 -12.05 35.79 -14.55
C ARG A 527 -12.52 36.12 -15.96
N ARG A 528 -13.05 37.32 -16.16
CA ARG A 528 -13.35 37.87 -17.50
C ARG A 528 -12.47 39.09 -17.71
N PHE A 529 -11.60 39.02 -18.71
CA PHE A 529 -10.55 40.02 -18.93
C PHE A 529 -9.73 40.25 -17.64
N LEU A 530 -9.81 41.46 -17.08
CA LEU A 530 -9.09 41.86 -15.87
C LEU A 530 -9.92 41.74 -14.57
N LEU A 531 -11.23 41.51 -14.67
CA LEU A 531 -12.13 41.50 -13.50
C LEU A 531 -12.56 40.08 -13.10
N ARG A 532 -12.63 39.85 -11.78
CA ARG A 532 -13.22 38.63 -11.21
C ARG A 532 -14.71 38.87 -10.99
N LYS A 533 -15.56 38.00 -11.53
CA LYS A 533 -17.01 38.04 -11.35
C LYS A 533 -17.46 36.81 -10.57
N ASN A 534 -18.30 37.03 -9.55
CA ASN A 534 -18.92 35.95 -8.78
C ASN A 534 -20.07 35.38 -9.61
N VAL A 535 -19.98 34.09 -9.94
CA VAL A 535 -20.93 33.41 -10.85
C VAL A 535 -22.35 33.43 -10.27
N GLY A 536 -22.52 33.05 -9.00
CA GLY A 536 -23.84 33.00 -8.38
C GLY A 536 -24.50 34.38 -8.22
N LEU A 537 -23.71 35.41 -7.94
CA LEU A 537 -24.24 36.78 -7.88
C LEU A 537 -24.73 37.26 -9.25
N GLU A 538 -24.04 36.88 -10.33
CA GLU A 538 -24.47 37.25 -11.69
C GLU A 538 -25.72 36.46 -12.12
N MET A 539 -25.89 35.21 -11.69
CA MET A 539 -27.14 34.46 -11.89
C MET A 539 -28.35 35.14 -11.25
N ILE A 540 -28.20 35.60 -10.01
CA ILE A 540 -29.28 36.30 -9.29
C ILE A 540 -29.60 37.65 -9.95
N LYS A 541 -28.59 38.41 -10.39
CA LYS A 541 -28.83 39.65 -11.15
C LYS A 541 -29.58 39.44 -12.47
N SER A 542 -29.40 38.26 -13.07
CA SER A 542 -30.13 37.83 -14.27
C SER A 542 -31.53 37.29 -13.98
N GLY A 543 -31.88 37.07 -12.70
CA GLY A 543 -33.18 36.51 -12.30
C GLY A 543 -33.31 35.01 -12.63
N LEU A 544 -32.19 34.28 -12.63
CA LEU A 544 -32.13 32.85 -12.96
C LEU A 544 -31.81 31.96 -11.74
N ALA A 545 -31.79 32.56 -10.56
CA ALA A 545 -31.64 31.88 -9.28
C ALA A 545 -32.22 32.76 -8.16
N THR A 546 -32.59 32.11 -7.06
CA THR A 546 -33.05 32.73 -5.81
C THR A 546 -31.94 32.66 -4.76
N VAL A 547 -32.03 33.51 -3.73
CA VAL A 547 -31.12 33.44 -2.58
C VAL A 547 -31.54 32.28 -1.68
N TYR A 548 -30.59 31.43 -1.27
CA TYR A 548 -30.91 30.24 -0.46
C TYR A 548 -31.21 30.59 1.01
N GLU A 549 -32.45 30.42 1.46
CA GLU A 549 -32.94 30.80 2.80
C GLU A 549 -33.00 29.64 3.83
N ALA A 550 -31.93 28.89 4.08
CA ALA A 550 -31.98 27.89 5.16
C ALA A 550 -31.88 28.52 6.57
N LYS A 551 -32.69 28.01 7.52
CA LYS A 551 -32.71 28.41 8.95
C LYS A 551 -31.43 28.02 9.72
N SER A 552 -30.59 27.11 9.18
CA SER A 552 -29.28 26.79 9.72
C SER A 552 -28.37 26.21 8.62
N GLY A 553 -27.15 26.72 8.47
CA GLY A 553 -26.11 26.11 7.62
C GLY A 553 -25.90 26.68 6.22
N SER A 554 -26.44 27.85 5.86
CA SER A 554 -26.16 28.54 4.58
C SER A 554 -24.84 29.33 4.64
N GLU A 555 -23.87 28.93 3.83
CA GLU A 555 -22.55 29.58 3.76
C GLU A 555 -22.56 30.67 2.69
N PHE A 556 -22.70 31.94 3.10
CA PHE A 556 -22.72 33.08 2.18
C PHE A 556 -21.34 33.70 1.90
N GLY A 557 -20.28 33.20 2.55
CA GLY A 557 -18.93 33.77 2.43
C GLY A 557 -18.87 35.27 2.80
N GLY A 558 -19.71 35.72 3.73
CA GLY A 558 -19.83 37.13 4.13
C GLY A 558 -20.53 38.05 3.12
N LEU A 559 -21.15 37.52 2.05
CA LEU A 559 -21.76 38.32 0.99
C LEU A 559 -23.29 38.36 1.02
N LYS A 560 -23.94 37.82 2.07
CA LYS A 560 -25.40 37.64 2.18
C LYS A 560 -26.19 38.88 1.72
N GLU A 561 -25.86 40.04 2.30
CA GLU A 561 -26.54 41.30 2.00
C GLU A 561 -26.44 41.71 0.51
N ARG A 562 -25.32 41.41 -0.16
CA ARG A 562 -25.16 41.70 -1.59
C ARG A 562 -26.02 40.79 -2.47
N TYR A 563 -26.19 39.54 -2.05
CA TYR A 563 -27.05 38.58 -2.72
C TYR A 563 -28.52 38.99 -2.59
N GLU A 564 -28.98 39.33 -1.38
CA GLU A 564 -30.33 39.82 -1.10
C GLU A 564 -30.64 41.13 -1.85
N ARG A 565 -29.72 42.10 -1.82
CA ARG A 565 -29.86 43.36 -2.59
C ARG A 565 -29.94 43.11 -4.10
N ALA A 566 -29.19 42.14 -4.62
CA ALA A 566 -29.22 41.77 -6.04
C ALA A 566 -30.55 41.12 -6.42
N GLU A 567 -31.08 40.24 -5.58
CA GLU A 567 -32.36 39.57 -5.78
C GLU A 567 -33.52 40.57 -5.71
N ALA A 568 -33.56 41.45 -4.71
CA ALA A 568 -34.57 42.52 -4.60
C ALA A 568 -34.57 43.43 -5.84
N LYS A 569 -33.39 43.71 -6.40
CA LYS A 569 -33.26 44.46 -7.66
C LYS A 569 -33.75 43.67 -8.88
N ALA A 570 -33.54 42.36 -8.92
CA ALA A 570 -34.03 41.49 -9.99
C ALA A 570 -35.57 41.36 -9.95
N LYS A 571 -36.13 41.18 -8.75
CA LYS A 571 -37.58 41.19 -8.45
C LYS A 571 -38.23 42.50 -8.92
N ARG A 572 -37.69 43.65 -8.50
CA ARG A 572 -38.19 44.98 -8.91
C ARG A 572 -38.14 45.20 -10.43
N LYS A 573 -37.15 44.61 -11.11
CA LYS A 573 -36.98 44.73 -12.56
C LYS A 573 -37.67 43.62 -13.36
N ARG A 574 -38.44 42.73 -12.71
CA ARG A 574 -39.15 41.61 -13.34
C ARG A 574 -38.28 40.82 -14.32
N LYS A 575 -37.07 40.44 -13.88
CA LYS A 575 -36.10 39.71 -14.71
C LYS A 575 -36.22 38.19 -14.54
N GLY A 576 -36.11 37.45 -15.63
CA GLY A 576 -36.07 35.98 -15.61
C GLY A 576 -37.31 35.41 -14.93
N MET A 577 -37.11 34.57 -13.91
CA MET A 577 -38.20 33.95 -13.15
C MET A 577 -39.13 34.94 -12.43
N TRP A 578 -38.71 36.20 -12.28
CA TRP A 578 -39.52 37.26 -11.70
C TRP A 578 -40.43 38.00 -12.71
N ALA A 579 -40.43 37.59 -13.98
CA ALA A 579 -41.23 38.21 -15.04
C ALA A 579 -42.71 37.74 -15.05
N GLY A 580 -42.98 36.54 -14.52
CA GLY A 580 -44.32 35.94 -14.46
C GLY A 580 -45.24 36.56 -13.41
N ASP A 581 -46.47 36.05 -13.32
CA ASP A 581 -47.44 36.46 -12.30
C ASP A 581 -46.94 36.05 -10.90
N PRO A 582 -46.85 36.97 -9.92
CA PRO A 582 -46.49 36.64 -8.53
C PRO A 582 -47.34 35.54 -7.90
N LYS A 583 -48.59 35.33 -8.35
CA LYS A 583 -49.48 34.29 -7.81
C LYS A 583 -49.14 32.87 -8.27
N THR A 584 -48.51 32.72 -9.43
CA THR A 584 -48.12 31.41 -9.99
C THR A 584 -46.65 31.08 -9.74
N PHE A 585 -45.91 32.03 -9.15
CA PHE A 585 -44.51 31.85 -8.80
C PHE A 585 -44.35 30.86 -7.66
N GLU A 586 -43.59 29.79 -7.91
CA GLU A 586 -43.16 28.82 -6.91
C GLU A 586 -41.63 28.88 -6.82
N SER A 587 -41.09 29.12 -5.63
CA SER A 587 -39.64 29.14 -5.44
C SER A 587 -39.04 27.73 -5.60
N PRO A 588 -37.75 27.60 -5.98
CA PRO A 588 -37.11 26.28 -6.09
C PRO A 588 -37.19 25.44 -4.81
N ARG A 589 -37.21 26.09 -3.65
CA ARG A 589 -37.36 25.44 -2.35
C ARG A 589 -38.77 24.91 -2.11
N GLU A 590 -39.80 25.72 -2.40
CA GLU A 590 -41.20 25.33 -2.24
C GLU A 590 -41.50 24.11 -3.11
N TYR A 591 -41.03 24.13 -4.36
CA TYR A 591 -41.13 22.99 -5.26
C TYR A 591 -40.44 21.73 -4.69
N LYS A 592 -39.19 21.83 -4.23
CA LYS A 592 -38.49 20.67 -3.62
C LYS A 592 -39.23 20.11 -2.41
N THR A 593 -39.80 20.99 -1.58
CA THR A 593 -40.57 20.59 -0.38
C THR A 593 -41.88 19.88 -0.78
N LYS A 594 -42.60 20.43 -1.77
CA LYS A 594 -43.84 19.87 -2.30
C LYS A 594 -43.62 18.47 -2.86
N TRP A 595 -42.64 18.28 -3.72
CA TRP A 595 -42.40 16.97 -4.35
C TRP A 595 -41.75 15.95 -3.40
N ALA A 596 -40.91 16.38 -2.45
CA ALA A 596 -40.43 15.48 -1.39
C ALA A 596 -41.60 14.90 -0.57
N SER A 597 -42.56 15.74 -0.17
CA SER A 597 -43.74 15.29 0.57
C SER A 597 -44.68 14.37 -0.22
N GLN A 598 -44.64 14.41 -1.56
CA GLN A 598 -45.41 13.50 -2.41
C GLN A 598 -44.72 12.15 -2.60
N GLN A 599 -43.39 12.13 -2.64
CA GLN A 599 -42.61 10.88 -2.67
C GLN A 599 -42.72 10.12 -1.36
N ASP A 600 -42.69 10.81 -0.21
CA ASP A 600 -42.87 10.19 1.12
C ASP A 600 -44.30 9.65 1.35
N LYS A 601 -45.28 10.13 0.59
CA LYS A 601 -46.68 9.63 0.63
C LYS A 601 -46.94 8.46 -0.32
N ALA A 602 -46.04 8.21 -1.27
CA ALA A 602 -46.16 7.16 -2.27
C ALA A 602 -45.34 5.90 -1.93
N GLN A 603 -44.48 5.97 -0.91
CA GLN A 603 -43.84 4.84 -0.23
C GLN A 603 -44.64 4.47 1.01
#